data_AF-A0A7V7VKB1-F1
#
_entry.id   AF-A0A7V7VKB1-F1
#
_cell.length_a   1.000
_cell.length_b   1.000
_cell.length_c   1.000
_cell.angle_alpha   90.00
_cell.angle_beta   90.00
_cell.angle_gamma   90.00
#
_symmetry.space_group_name_H-M   'P 1'
#
loop_
_entity.id
_entity.type
_entity.pdbx_description
1 polymer ?
#
loop_
_entity_poly.entity_id
_entity_poly.type
_entity_poly.pdbx_seq_one_letter_code
_entity_poly.pdbx_strand_id
1 'polypeptide(L)'
;MLVEATISLSILTLIGLVMLKLALNILQPRQWALQQALSDAYVSYERAYAERLPFATLTSATSPWPAYPTTTSSSVQLGQLSGGVAVTGTVLRTRFPDSNNLPIDSGSGTPATNPASMKVWKVQSVLTYQIGGRSYAKSRTVIRSQ
;
A
#
# COMPACT_ATOMS: atom_id res chain seq x y z
N MET A 1 -0.32 1.15 62.28
CA MET A 1 0.98 0.97 61.58
C MET A 1 0.95 -0.10 60.48
N LEU A 2 0.76 -1.41 60.74
CA LEU A 2 0.80 -2.43 59.67
C LEU A 2 -0.34 -2.28 58.65
N VAL A 3 -1.56 -2.00 59.12
CA VAL A 3 -2.75 -1.81 58.27
C VAL A 3 -2.60 -0.57 57.38
N GLU A 4 -2.14 0.56 57.93
CA GLU A 4 -1.88 1.79 57.15
C GLU A 4 -0.77 1.60 56.13
N ALA A 5 0.28 0.83 56.45
CA ALA A 5 1.33 0.49 55.51
C ALA A 5 0.79 -0.37 54.35
N THR A 6 -0.07 -1.36 54.62
CA THR A 6 -0.69 -2.18 53.56
C THR A 6 -1.67 -1.39 52.69
N ILE A 7 -2.41 -0.43 53.26
CA ILE A 7 -3.28 0.47 52.51
C ILE A 7 -2.44 1.41 51.61
N SER A 8 -1.34 1.94 52.14
CA SER A 8 -0.45 2.81 51.38
C SER A 8 0.22 2.08 50.21
N LEU A 9 0.66 0.84 50.42
CA LEU A 9 1.26 0.02 49.37
C LEU A 9 0.24 -0.34 48.28
N SER A 10 -0.98 -0.70 48.66
CA SER A 10 -2.03 -1.04 47.69
C SER A 10 -2.44 0.16 46.84
N ILE A 11 -2.60 1.36 47.44
CA ILE A 11 -2.83 2.61 46.69
C ILE A 11 -1.68 2.89 45.72
N LEU A 12 -0.43 2.76 46.17
CA LEU A 12 0.75 2.99 45.33
C LEU A 12 0.80 2.04 44.13
N THR A 13 0.53 0.75 44.34
CA THR A 13 0.48 -0.23 43.23
C THR A 13 -0.63 0.09 42.23
N LEU A 14 -1.79 0.55 42.71
CA LEU A 14 -2.92 0.89 41.85
C LEU A 14 -2.62 2.12 40.98
N ILE A 15 -1.99 3.14 41.57
CA ILE A 15 -1.49 4.31 40.83
C ILE A 15 -0.41 3.89 39.82
N GLY A 16 0.52 3.02 40.23
CA GLY A 16 1.56 2.49 39.35
C GLY A 16 1.01 1.77 38.12
N LEU A 17 -0.02 0.94 38.30
CA LEU A 17 -0.69 0.24 37.20
C LEU A 17 -1.43 1.20 36.27
N VAL A 18 -2.09 2.22 36.81
CA VAL A 18 -2.77 3.25 36.01
C VAL A 18 -1.75 4.03 35.15
N MET A 19 -0.63 4.44 35.75
CA MET A 19 0.45 5.14 35.03
C MET A 19 1.08 4.25 33.96
N LEU A 20 1.30 2.96 34.25
CA LEU A 20 1.80 2.01 33.26
C LEU A 20 0.83 1.87 32.09
N LYS A 21 -0.47 1.75 32.35
CA LYS A 21 -1.49 1.67 31.29
C LYS A 21 -1.49 2.93 30.42
N LEU A 22 -1.40 4.12 31.02
CA LEU A 22 -1.32 5.38 30.29
C LEU A 22 -0.05 5.45 29.42
N ALA A 23 1.09 5.03 29.96
CA ALA A 23 2.36 4.99 29.23
C ALA A 23 2.30 4.04 28.02
N LEU A 24 1.69 2.86 28.19
CA LEU A 24 1.50 1.90 27.09
C LEU A 24 0.53 2.42 26.02
N ASN A 25 -0.46 3.22 26.40
CA ASN A 25 -1.44 3.77 25.45
C ASN A 25 -0.81 4.70 24.41
N ILE A 26 0.33 5.32 24.72
CA ILE A 26 1.10 6.17 23.80
C ILE A 26 1.74 5.35 22.67
N LEU A 27 1.95 4.04 22.86
CA LEU A 27 2.58 3.18 21.85
C LEU A 27 1.67 2.91 20.64
N GLN A 28 0.35 2.89 20.83
CA GLN A 28 -0.62 2.62 19.76
C GLN A 28 -0.56 3.64 18.61
N PRO A 29 -0.62 4.98 18.86
CA PRO A 29 -0.49 5.96 17.78
C PRO A 29 0.89 5.91 17.10
N ARG A 30 1.95 5.54 17.83
CA ARG A 30 3.29 5.36 17.25
C ARG A 30 3.34 4.19 16.26
N GLN A 31 2.74 3.04 16.62
CA GLN A 31 2.67 1.88 15.72
C GLN A 31 1.87 2.20 14.46
N TRP A 32 0.78 2.95 14.59
CA TRP A 32 -0.02 3.39 13.46
C TRP A 32 0.78 4.27 12.48
N ALA A 33 1.50 5.28 13.00
CA ALA A 33 2.33 6.16 12.19
C ALA A 33 3.44 5.39 11.43
N LEU A 34 4.05 4.39 12.06
CA LEU A 34 5.05 3.54 11.41
C LEU A 34 4.46 2.70 10.27
N GLN A 35 3.33 2.02 10.48
CA GLN A 35 2.68 1.23 9.43
C GLN A 35 2.18 2.12 8.28
N GLN A 36 1.76 3.34 8.60
CA GLN A 36 1.40 4.33 7.60
C GLN A 36 2.61 4.73 6.75
N ALA A 37 3.76 5.05 7.37
CA ALA A 37 4.98 5.40 6.65
C ALA A 37 5.50 4.24 5.77
N LEU A 38 5.47 3.01 6.27
CA LEU A 38 5.88 1.81 5.51
C LEU A 38 4.98 1.58 4.29
N SER A 39 3.66 1.71 4.45
CA SER A 39 2.73 1.57 3.33
C SER A 39 2.89 2.69 2.30
N ASP A 40 3.19 3.93 2.73
CA ASP A 40 3.49 5.05 1.81
C ASP A 40 4.79 4.84 1.03
N ALA A 41 5.82 4.32 1.69
CA ALA A 41 7.08 3.96 1.05
C ALA A 41 6.87 2.88 -0.01
N TYR A 42 6.10 1.83 0.32
CA TYR A 42 5.80 0.76 -0.63
C TYR A 42 5.00 1.26 -1.85
N VAL A 43 4.01 2.13 -1.65
CA VAL A 43 3.25 2.72 -2.76
C VAL A 43 4.13 3.61 -3.64
N SER A 44 5.12 4.30 -3.05
CA SER A 44 6.11 5.07 -3.80
C SER A 44 7.02 4.16 -4.63
N TYR A 45 7.39 2.99 -4.11
CA TYR A 45 8.07 1.95 -4.89
C TYR A 45 7.21 1.45 -6.05
N GLU A 46 5.93 1.14 -5.85
CA GLU A 46 5.02 0.70 -6.93
C GLU A 46 4.94 1.74 -8.05
N ARG A 47 4.88 3.03 -7.70
CA ARG A 47 4.92 4.12 -8.68
C ARG A 47 6.22 4.08 -9.49
N ALA A 48 7.37 4.05 -8.82
CA ALA A 48 8.65 4.04 -9.50
C ALA A 48 8.84 2.80 -10.38
N TYR A 49 8.33 1.64 -9.95
CA TYR A 49 8.34 0.41 -10.72
C TYR A 49 7.49 0.55 -11.99
N ALA A 50 6.27 1.09 -11.85
CA ALA A 50 5.38 1.36 -12.98
C ALA A 50 5.92 2.41 -13.94
N GLU A 51 6.70 3.40 -13.48
CA GLU A 51 7.34 4.43 -14.32
C GLU A 51 8.58 3.93 -15.05
N ARG A 52 9.39 3.07 -14.42
CA ARG A 52 10.67 2.58 -14.96
C ARG A 52 10.56 1.34 -15.82
N LEU A 53 9.47 0.60 -15.73
CA LEU A 53 9.28 -0.61 -16.54
C LEU A 53 9.35 -0.24 -18.04
N PRO A 54 10.15 -0.95 -18.86
CA PRO A 54 10.16 -0.75 -20.30
C PRO A 54 8.76 -0.88 -20.88
N PHE A 55 8.40 0.00 -21.82
CA PHE A 55 7.04 0.05 -22.34
C PHE A 55 6.62 -1.25 -23.03
N ALA A 56 7.53 -1.91 -23.75
CA ALA A 56 7.30 -3.22 -24.35
C ALA A 56 6.97 -4.31 -23.31
N THR A 57 7.61 -4.28 -22.14
CA THR A 57 7.30 -5.20 -21.04
C THR A 57 6.00 -4.84 -20.35
N LEU A 58 5.68 -3.54 -20.26
CA LEU A 58 4.41 -3.09 -19.71
C LEU A 58 3.23 -3.55 -20.56
N THR A 59 3.39 -3.54 -21.89
CA THR A 59 2.32 -3.92 -22.82
C THR A 59 2.23 -5.42 -23.09
N SER A 60 3.24 -6.20 -22.71
CA SER A 60 3.30 -7.64 -22.96
C SER A 60 2.26 -8.45 -22.16
N ALA A 61 1.97 -9.66 -22.63
CA ALA A 61 1.07 -10.59 -21.94
C ALA A 61 1.58 -11.02 -20.55
N THR A 62 2.90 -10.99 -20.33
CA THR A 62 3.55 -11.33 -19.05
C THR A 62 3.81 -10.11 -18.17
N SER A 63 3.18 -8.97 -18.47
CA SER A 63 3.34 -7.76 -17.69
C SER A 63 2.93 -7.98 -16.23
N PRO A 64 3.67 -7.44 -15.25
CA PRO A 64 3.27 -7.43 -13.84
C PRO A 64 1.91 -6.74 -13.62
N TRP A 65 1.53 -5.85 -14.54
CA TRP A 65 0.20 -5.27 -14.64
C TRP A 65 -0.53 -5.91 -15.82
N PRO A 66 -1.36 -6.94 -15.60
CA PRO A 66 -2.14 -7.55 -16.67
C PRO A 66 -3.19 -6.57 -17.19
N ALA A 67 -3.54 -6.71 -18.47
CA ALA A 67 -4.59 -5.90 -19.08
C ALA A 67 -5.96 -6.27 -18.47
N TYR A 68 -6.73 -5.26 -18.06
CA TYR A 68 -8.08 -5.42 -17.57
C TYR A 68 -8.95 -6.19 -18.59
N PRO A 69 -9.82 -7.13 -18.16
CA PRO A 69 -10.30 -7.39 -16.80
C PRO A 69 -9.38 -8.22 -15.90
N THR A 70 -8.25 -8.70 -16.41
CA THR A 70 -7.33 -9.52 -15.63
C THR A 70 -6.61 -8.67 -14.58
N THR A 71 -6.41 -9.24 -13.39
CA THR A 71 -5.68 -8.62 -12.29
C THR A 71 -4.66 -9.61 -11.70
N THR A 72 -3.55 -9.10 -11.21
CA THR A 72 -2.54 -9.89 -10.50
C THR A 72 -2.53 -9.48 -9.04
N SER A 73 -2.63 -10.44 -8.13
CA SER A 73 -2.54 -10.23 -6.69
C SER A 73 -1.27 -10.88 -6.14
N SER A 74 -0.53 -10.17 -5.30
CA SER A 74 0.65 -10.71 -4.63
C SER A 74 0.72 -10.23 -3.18
N SER A 75 1.07 -11.14 -2.27
CA SER A 75 1.40 -10.78 -0.89
C SER A 75 2.81 -10.19 -0.83
N VAL A 76 2.96 -9.07 -0.13
CA VAL A 76 4.20 -8.29 -0.09
C VAL A 76 4.53 -7.88 1.33
N GLN A 77 5.81 -7.89 1.65
CA GLN A 77 6.31 -7.35 2.91
C GLN A 77 6.55 -5.85 2.75
N LEU A 78 5.80 -5.03 3.48
CA LEU A 78 5.92 -3.58 3.50
C LEU A 78 7.12 -3.11 4.31
N GLY A 79 7.52 -3.90 5.31
CA GLY A 79 8.67 -3.63 6.16
C GLY A 79 8.69 -4.51 7.40
N GLN A 80 9.38 -4.04 8.43
CA GLN A 80 9.54 -4.74 9.69
C GLN A 80 9.41 -3.74 10.85
N LEU A 81 8.65 -4.11 11.88
CA LEU A 81 8.55 -3.33 13.11
C LEU A 81 9.77 -3.61 14.01
N SER A 82 10.01 -2.71 14.96
CA SER A 82 10.95 -2.95 16.06
C SER A 82 10.55 -4.24 16.80
N GLY A 83 11.46 -5.21 16.86
CA GLY A 83 11.16 -6.56 17.37
C GLY A 83 11.06 -7.65 16.29
N GLY A 84 11.29 -7.30 15.02
CA GLY A 84 11.44 -8.27 13.95
C GLY A 84 10.13 -8.71 13.29
N VAL A 85 9.00 -8.15 13.70
CA VAL A 85 7.68 -8.51 13.16
C VAL A 85 7.51 -7.91 11.77
N ALA A 86 7.35 -8.76 10.76
CA ALA A 86 7.09 -8.33 9.40
C ALA A 86 5.70 -7.67 9.27
N VAL A 87 5.64 -6.52 8.61
CA VAL A 87 4.38 -5.89 8.22
C VAL A 87 4.07 -6.32 6.80
N THR A 88 2.96 -7.01 6.61
CA THR A 88 2.56 -7.56 5.30
C THR A 88 1.34 -6.84 4.75
N GLY A 89 1.25 -6.79 3.43
CA GLY A 89 0.08 -6.32 2.69
C GLY A 89 -0.15 -7.17 1.45
N THR A 90 -1.21 -6.85 0.71
CA THR A 90 -1.52 -7.46 -0.58
C THR A 90 -1.56 -6.35 -1.62
N VAL A 91 -0.83 -6.50 -2.71
CA VAL A 91 -0.88 -5.57 -3.85
C VAL A 91 -1.63 -6.22 -5.00
N LEU A 92 -2.64 -5.52 -5.50
CA LEU A 92 -3.37 -5.84 -6.71
C LEU A 92 -2.93 -4.91 -7.83
N ARG A 93 -2.61 -5.48 -8.99
CA ARG A 93 -2.09 -4.77 -10.16
C ARG A 93 -2.97 -5.02 -11.38
N THR A 94 -3.22 -3.96 -12.15
CA THR A 94 -3.91 -4.04 -13.45
C THR A 94 -3.56 -2.83 -14.32
N ARG A 95 -3.77 -2.93 -15.64
CA ARG A 95 -3.63 -1.80 -16.57
C ARG A 95 -4.83 -1.69 -17.48
N PHE A 96 -5.11 -0.45 -17.91
CA PHE A 96 -6.19 -0.13 -18.83
C PHE A 96 -5.62 0.62 -20.05
N PRO A 97 -5.98 0.23 -21.28
CA PRO A 97 -5.67 1.02 -22.47
C PRO A 97 -6.51 2.30 -22.48
N ASP A 98 -5.98 3.36 -23.08
CA ASP A 98 -6.79 4.51 -23.46
C ASP A 98 -7.67 4.18 -24.68
N SER A 99 -8.89 4.70 -24.73
CA SER A 99 -9.82 4.44 -25.84
C SER A 99 -9.32 4.97 -27.18
N ASN A 100 -8.46 6.00 -27.19
CA ASN A 100 -7.89 6.56 -28.41
C ASN A 100 -6.64 5.82 -28.91
N ASN A 101 -6.19 4.77 -28.20
CA ASN A 101 -5.19 3.86 -28.75
C ASN A 101 -5.72 3.18 -30.02
N LEU A 102 -4.83 2.82 -30.94
CA LEU A 102 -5.20 2.05 -32.11
C LEU A 102 -5.72 0.64 -31.72
N PRO A 103 -6.48 -0.06 -32.58
CA PRO A 103 -7.05 -1.37 -32.26
C PRO A 103 -6.02 -2.44 -31.88
N ILE A 104 -4.82 -2.34 -32.46
CA ILE A 104 -3.69 -3.23 -32.11
C ILE A 104 -3.25 -3.08 -30.64
N ASP A 105 -3.51 -1.94 -30.02
CA ASP A 105 -3.20 -1.62 -28.62
C ASP A 105 -4.47 -1.59 -27.74
N SER A 106 -5.49 -2.35 -28.13
CA SER A 106 -6.76 -2.55 -27.38
C SER A 106 -7.62 -1.29 -27.21
N GLY A 107 -7.46 -0.30 -28.08
CA GLY A 107 -8.34 0.88 -28.17
C GLY A 107 -9.27 0.86 -29.37
N SER A 108 -9.92 1.99 -29.63
CA SER A 108 -10.83 2.23 -30.75
C SER A 108 -10.43 3.44 -31.61
N GLY A 109 -9.23 3.97 -31.39
CA GLY A 109 -8.70 5.11 -32.13
C GLY A 109 -8.42 4.77 -33.60
N THR A 110 -8.40 5.79 -34.44
CA THR A 110 -8.11 5.68 -35.87
C THR A 110 -6.97 6.62 -36.25
N PRO A 111 -6.38 6.51 -37.46
CA PRO A 111 -5.40 7.49 -37.92
C PRO A 111 -5.90 8.95 -37.93
N ALA A 112 -7.23 9.17 -37.93
CA ALA A 112 -7.81 10.50 -37.81
C ALA A 112 -7.85 11.03 -36.36
N THR A 113 -8.12 10.16 -35.38
CA THR A 113 -8.23 10.55 -33.96
C THR A 113 -6.91 10.40 -33.20
N ASN A 114 -6.01 9.56 -33.69
CA ASN A 114 -4.67 9.33 -33.17
C ASN A 114 -3.65 9.26 -34.33
N PRO A 115 -3.38 10.40 -35.00
CA PRO A 115 -2.47 10.45 -36.14
C PRO A 115 -1.03 10.11 -35.75
N ALA A 116 -0.65 10.37 -34.49
CA ALA A 116 0.68 10.07 -33.97
C ALA A 116 0.87 8.58 -33.61
N SER A 117 -0.18 7.76 -33.70
CA SER A 117 -0.17 6.35 -33.27
C SER A 117 0.33 6.15 -31.82
N MET A 118 0.06 7.14 -30.96
CA MET A 118 0.54 7.15 -29.58
C MET A 118 -0.21 6.12 -28.74
N LYS A 119 0.52 5.45 -27.84
CA LYS A 119 0.00 4.37 -27.00
C LYS A 119 -0.04 4.85 -25.56
N VAL A 120 -1.24 4.96 -25.00
CA VAL A 120 -1.45 5.41 -23.63
C VAL A 120 -2.03 4.29 -22.78
N TRP A 121 -1.42 4.05 -21.62
CA TRP A 121 -1.85 3.03 -20.67
C TRP A 121 -1.93 3.62 -19.26
N LYS A 122 -3.07 3.37 -18.61
CA LYS A 122 -3.30 3.65 -17.20
C LYS A 122 -2.93 2.42 -16.38
N VAL A 123 -1.85 2.51 -15.62
CA VAL A 123 -1.29 1.44 -14.78
C VAL A 123 -1.76 1.67 -13.36
N GLN A 124 -2.47 0.73 -12.76
CA GLN A 124 -3.04 0.86 -11.41
C GLN A 124 -2.48 -0.21 -10.48
N SER A 125 -1.99 0.21 -9.32
CA SER A 125 -1.64 -0.63 -8.18
C SER A 125 -2.49 -0.26 -6.97
N VAL A 126 -3.07 -1.25 -6.31
CA VAL A 126 -3.86 -1.08 -5.08
C VAL A 126 -3.22 -1.94 -3.99
N LEU A 127 -2.69 -1.28 -2.96
CA LEU A 127 -2.16 -1.92 -1.77
C LEU A 127 -3.26 -2.01 -0.70
N THR A 128 -3.55 -3.21 -0.22
CA THR A 128 -4.43 -3.47 0.93
C THR A 128 -3.61 -3.97 2.11
N TYR A 129 -3.82 -3.42 3.30
CA TYR A 129 -3.06 -3.73 4.51
C TYR A 129 -3.94 -3.56 5.77
N GLN A 130 -3.48 -4.09 6.91
CA GLN A 130 -4.21 -4.05 8.18
C GLN A 130 -3.45 -3.20 9.20
N ILE A 131 -4.15 -2.31 9.91
CA ILE A 131 -3.63 -1.64 11.11
C ILE A 131 -4.64 -1.80 12.24
N GLY A 132 -4.23 -2.37 13.38
CA GLY A 132 -5.09 -2.50 14.57
C GLY A 132 -6.41 -3.25 14.31
N GLY A 133 -6.40 -4.26 13.44
CA GLY A 133 -7.59 -5.04 13.04
C GLY A 133 -8.50 -4.36 12.03
N ARG A 134 -8.13 -3.19 11.50
CA ARG A 134 -8.88 -2.48 10.45
C ARG A 134 -8.17 -2.58 9.11
N SER A 135 -8.96 -2.80 8.06
CA SER A 135 -8.48 -2.88 6.68
C SER A 135 -8.35 -1.50 6.08
N TYR A 136 -7.20 -1.22 5.46
CA TYR A 136 -6.92 0.01 4.74
C TYR A 136 -6.48 -0.32 3.32
N ALA A 137 -6.75 0.61 2.41
CA ALA A 137 -6.31 0.52 1.03
C ALA A 137 -5.66 1.84 0.59
N LYS A 138 -4.54 1.73 -0.13
CA LYS A 138 -3.90 2.83 -0.84
C LYS A 138 -3.83 2.47 -2.30
N SER A 139 -4.19 3.40 -3.16
CA SER A 139 -4.09 3.22 -4.61
C SER A 139 -3.08 4.17 -5.21
N ARG A 140 -2.44 3.72 -6.28
CA ARG A 140 -1.60 4.54 -7.12
C ARG A 140 -1.84 4.23 -8.57
N THR A 141 -1.94 5.28 -9.35
CA THR A 141 -2.14 5.20 -10.79
C THR A 141 -1.02 5.97 -11.47
N VAL A 142 -0.43 5.35 -12.48
CA VAL A 142 0.60 5.94 -13.34
C VAL A 142 0.09 5.91 -14.77
N ILE A 143 0.17 7.03 -15.47
CA ILE A 143 -0.09 7.10 -16.90
C ILE A 143 1.24 6.94 -17.61
N ARG A 144 1.30 6.01 -18.56
CA ARG A 144 2.45 5.79 -19.43
C ARG A 144 2.02 6.03 -20.86
N SER A 145 2.79 6.84 -21.58
CA SER A 145 2.58 7.14 -22.99
C SER A 145 3.89 6.98 -23.76
N GLN A 146 3.83 6.39 -24.95
CA GLN A 146 4.94 6.33 -25.91
C GLN A 146 4.40 6.35 -27.34
#